data_AF-A0A2N3CGS5-F1
#
_entry.id   AF-A0A2N3CGS5-F1
#
_cell.length_a   1.000
_cell.length_b   1.000
_cell.length_c   1.000
_cell.angle_alpha   90.00
_cell.angle_beta   90.00
_cell.angle_gamma   90.00
#
_symmetry.space_group_name_H-M   'P 1'
#
loop_
_entity.id
_entity.type
_entity.pdbx_description
1 polymer ?
#
loop_
_entity_poly.entity_id
_entity_poly.type
_entity_poly.pdbx_seq_one_letter_code
_entity_poly.pdbx_strand_id
1 'polypeptide(L)'
;MTRVSGLFMLGFLLAACGHSPEPETGTAGMAAPATTHAPDAVTYEPRPAALPFRLDITVSADVIRALDAAGAKLTVGADYYGKARSGDAPVSLGHEDRQISAGNKSVTLAGRFDAGRVAREVNGDPRVKVSAAVSDAGGPVVYCTEFEESLAIAVETGGFIHCELLSE
;
A
#
# COMPACT_ATOMS: atom_id res chain seq x y z
N MET A 1 49.04 -26.72 -16.65
CA MET A 1 49.93 -26.15 -17.67
C MET A 1 49.23 -24.94 -18.29
N THR A 2 49.98 -23.84 -18.51
CA THR A 2 49.63 -22.57 -19.24
C THR A 2 48.46 -21.74 -18.66
N ARG A 3 48.60 -20.63 -17.90
CA ARG A 3 49.29 -19.30 -18.05
C ARG A 3 48.88 -18.48 -19.29
N VAL A 4 48.36 -17.26 -19.03
CA VAL A 4 48.65 -15.91 -19.62
C VAL A 4 47.48 -14.99 -19.20
N SER A 5 47.62 -14.05 -18.24
CA SER A 5 48.24 -12.72 -18.32
C SER A 5 47.53 -11.73 -19.25
N GLY A 6 46.90 -10.73 -18.63
CA GLY A 6 46.34 -9.54 -19.29
C GLY A 6 46.27 -8.40 -18.28
N LEU A 7 47.43 -7.81 -18.01
CA LEU A 7 47.65 -6.60 -17.23
C LEU A 7 47.18 -5.39 -18.07
N PHE A 8 46.31 -4.53 -17.56
CA PHE A 8 46.29 -3.12 -17.97
C PHE A 8 46.20 -2.24 -16.73
N MET A 9 47.13 -1.30 -16.69
CA MET A 9 47.59 -0.51 -15.57
C MET A 9 47.32 0.97 -15.89
N LEU A 10 47.28 1.81 -14.84
CA LEU A 10 47.36 3.28 -14.83
C LEU A 10 46.10 4.02 -15.34
N GLY A 11 45.54 5.00 -14.64
CA GLY A 11 46.09 5.95 -13.67
C GLY A 11 45.50 7.34 -13.99
N PHE A 12 45.77 8.34 -13.13
CA PHE A 12 45.31 9.75 -13.15
C PHE A 12 44.04 10.06 -12.35
N LEU A 13 44.00 11.04 -11.44
CA LEU A 13 45.01 11.88 -10.81
C LEU A 13 44.33 12.53 -9.58
N LEU A 14 45.03 12.57 -8.45
CA LEU A 14 44.73 13.44 -7.32
C LEU A 14 45.03 14.88 -7.73
N ALA A 15 44.03 15.76 -7.70
CA ALA A 15 44.22 17.21 -7.71
C ALA A 15 43.75 17.74 -6.35
N ALA A 16 44.66 17.63 -5.37
CA ALA A 16 44.61 18.38 -4.12
C ALA A 16 45.72 19.44 -4.15
N CYS A 17 45.47 20.54 -3.46
CA CYS A 17 46.36 21.67 -3.17
C CYS A 17 46.37 22.79 -4.21
N GLY A 18 45.66 23.86 -3.87
CA GLY A 18 45.87 25.17 -4.50
C GLY A 18 44.78 26.17 -4.14
N HIS A 19 44.79 26.69 -2.90
CA HIS A 19 44.79 28.12 -2.61
C HIS A 19 44.51 28.37 -1.12
N SER A 20 45.50 28.94 -0.46
CA SER A 20 45.34 29.68 0.80
C SER A 20 44.84 31.09 0.45
N PRO A 21 43.92 31.64 1.25
CA PRO A 21 43.98 33.06 1.55
C PRO A 21 44.00 33.30 3.07
N GLU A 22 44.87 34.23 3.48
CA GLU A 22 44.89 34.87 4.79
C GLU A 22 43.49 35.42 5.17
N PRO A 23 43.09 35.37 6.45
CA PRO A 23 42.01 36.21 6.92
C PRO A 23 42.56 37.60 7.28
N GLU A 24 42.30 38.57 6.42
CA GLU A 24 42.38 39.98 6.79
C GLU A 24 41.36 40.27 7.90
N THR A 25 41.85 40.94 8.94
CA THR A 25 41.06 41.45 10.04
C THR A 25 40.46 42.78 9.60
N GLY A 26 39.13 42.89 9.48
CA GLY A 26 38.55 44.20 9.21
C GLY A 26 37.06 44.28 8.87
N THR A 27 36.32 44.76 9.87
CA THR A 27 35.17 45.68 9.75
C THR A 27 33.76 45.14 9.53
N ALA A 28 32.87 45.66 10.37
CA ALA A 28 31.46 45.36 10.55
C ALA A 28 30.57 45.71 9.35
N GLY A 29 29.44 44.99 9.23
CA GLY A 29 28.28 45.48 8.50
C GLY A 29 27.34 44.38 8.02
N MET A 30 26.09 44.43 8.50
CA MET A 30 24.90 43.75 7.96
C MET A 30 24.80 42.22 8.17
N ALA A 31 24.05 41.84 9.20
CA ALA A 31 23.45 40.51 9.25
C ALA A 31 22.44 40.38 8.10
N ALA A 32 22.76 39.56 7.09
CA ALA A 32 21.78 39.09 6.13
C ALA A 32 20.80 38.15 6.85
N PRO A 33 19.48 38.27 6.61
CA PRO A 33 18.55 37.32 7.17
C PRO A 33 18.86 35.95 6.56
N ALA A 34 19.24 35.00 7.40
CA ALA A 34 19.24 33.61 7.01
C ALA A 34 17.79 33.23 6.72
N THR A 35 17.40 33.26 5.44
CA THR A 35 16.21 32.56 4.99
C THR A 35 16.47 31.09 5.20
N THR A 36 15.99 30.58 6.34
CA THR A 36 15.77 29.17 6.57
C THR A 36 14.78 28.70 5.50
N HIS A 37 15.29 28.28 4.35
CA HIS A 37 14.53 27.44 3.44
C HIS A 37 14.34 26.12 4.18
N ALA A 38 13.17 25.98 4.81
CA ALA A 38 12.68 24.66 5.15
C ALA A 38 12.76 23.82 3.86
N PRO A 39 13.34 22.61 3.89
CA PRO A 39 13.33 21.76 2.72
C PRO A 39 11.88 21.58 2.32
N ASP A 40 11.55 21.96 1.08
CA ASP A 40 10.23 21.72 0.51
C ASP A 40 9.91 20.25 0.75
N ALA A 41 8.88 19.99 1.56
CA ALA A 41 8.40 18.64 1.77
C ALA A 41 8.00 18.12 0.39
N VAL A 42 8.82 17.24 -0.18
CA VAL A 42 8.52 16.57 -1.45
C VAL A 42 7.20 15.85 -1.24
N THR A 43 6.13 16.48 -1.73
CA THR A 43 4.78 15.96 -1.58
C THR A 43 4.67 14.84 -2.57
N TYR A 44 4.61 13.61 -2.05
CA TYR A 44 4.47 12.44 -2.88
C TYR A 44 3.08 12.42 -3.55
N GLU A 45 3.06 12.31 -4.88
CA GLU A 45 1.83 12.15 -5.66
C GLU A 45 1.53 10.66 -5.93
N PRO A 46 0.38 10.13 -5.47
CA PRO A 46 0.01 8.73 -5.67
C PRO A 46 -0.02 8.34 -7.15
N ARG A 47 0.45 7.13 -7.47
CA ARG A 47 0.32 6.56 -8.82
C ARG A 47 -0.67 5.39 -8.78
N PRO A 48 -1.96 5.62 -9.07
CA PRO A 48 -2.96 4.57 -8.97
C PRO A 48 -2.75 3.50 -10.04
N ALA A 49 -2.82 2.24 -9.64
CA ALA A 49 -3.05 1.09 -10.51
C ALA A 49 -4.42 0.46 -10.18
N ALA A 50 -4.96 -0.32 -11.10
CA ALA A 50 -6.20 -1.06 -10.92
C ALA A 50 -6.03 -2.50 -11.39
N LEU A 51 -6.26 -3.47 -10.49
CA LEU A 51 -6.26 -4.90 -10.78
C LEU A 51 -7.61 -5.48 -10.35
N PRO A 52 -8.66 -5.37 -11.19
CA PRO A 52 -9.99 -5.81 -10.80
C PRO A 52 -10.00 -7.32 -10.56
N PHE A 53 -10.73 -7.74 -9.53
CA PHE A 53 -10.81 -9.14 -9.13
C PHE A 53 -12.22 -9.48 -8.66
N ARG A 54 -12.62 -10.75 -8.83
CA ARG A 54 -13.98 -11.22 -8.51
C ARG A 54 -14.00 -11.89 -7.15
N LEU A 55 -14.98 -11.54 -6.34
CA LEU A 55 -15.26 -12.19 -5.07
C LEU A 55 -16.68 -12.74 -5.07
N ASP A 56 -16.82 -14.03 -4.79
CA ASP A 56 -18.11 -14.65 -4.57
C ASP A 56 -18.42 -14.70 -3.07
N ILE A 57 -19.55 -14.12 -2.70
CA ILE A 57 -19.97 -13.99 -1.33
C ILE A 57 -21.19 -14.88 -1.14
N THR A 58 -21.06 -15.80 -0.19
CA THR A 58 -22.14 -16.70 0.22
C THR A 58 -22.61 -16.29 1.61
N VAL A 59 -23.90 -16.03 1.74
CA VAL A 59 -24.52 -15.55 2.97
C VAL A 59 -25.53 -16.59 3.44
N SER A 60 -25.44 -17.00 4.70
CA SER A 60 -26.39 -17.97 5.25
C SER A 60 -27.83 -17.39 5.24
N ALA A 61 -28.83 -18.26 5.15
CA ALA A 61 -30.23 -17.83 5.12
C ALA A 61 -30.61 -17.02 6.38
N ASP A 62 -30.00 -17.34 7.52
CA ASP A 62 -30.28 -16.66 8.79
C ASP A 62 -29.72 -15.24 8.80
N VAL A 63 -28.51 -15.05 8.27
CA VAL A 63 -27.93 -13.71 8.07
C VAL A 63 -28.79 -12.89 7.10
N ILE A 64 -29.25 -13.49 6.00
CA ILE A 64 -30.13 -12.79 5.04
C ILE A 64 -31.39 -12.28 5.75
N ARG A 65 -32.08 -13.14 6.50
CA ARG A 65 -33.28 -12.76 7.24
C ARG A 65 -33.00 -11.67 8.28
N ALA A 66 -31.90 -11.78 9.02
CA ALA A 66 -31.54 -10.82 10.06
C ALA A 66 -31.19 -9.44 9.46
N LEU A 67 -30.46 -9.40 8.34
CA LEU A 67 -30.15 -8.16 7.63
C LEU A 67 -31.41 -7.51 7.05
N ASP A 68 -32.30 -8.29 6.44
CA ASP A 68 -33.55 -7.78 5.88
C ASP A 68 -34.47 -7.22 6.98
N ALA A 69 -34.57 -7.92 8.13
CA ALA A 69 -35.35 -7.46 9.28
C ALA A 69 -34.80 -6.16 9.89
N ALA A 70 -33.47 -5.99 9.88
CA ALA A 70 -32.79 -4.79 10.37
C ALA A 70 -32.73 -3.66 9.33
N GLY A 71 -33.09 -3.93 8.06
CA GLY A 71 -32.86 -2.99 6.95
C GLY A 71 -31.37 -2.71 6.69
N ALA A 72 -30.49 -3.62 7.12
CA ALA A 72 -29.04 -3.43 7.14
C ALA A 72 -28.36 -4.02 5.89
N LYS A 73 -27.13 -3.59 5.62
CA LYS A 73 -26.30 -4.08 4.51
C LYS A 73 -24.95 -4.59 4.97
N LEU A 74 -24.38 -5.52 4.20
CA LEU A 74 -22.98 -5.92 4.34
C LEU A 74 -22.09 -4.92 3.59
N THR A 75 -21.03 -4.46 4.24
CA THR A 75 -19.90 -3.77 3.61
C THR A 75 -18.78 -4.78 3.41
N VAL A 76 -18.32 -4.89 2.17
CA VAL A 76 -17.14 -5.66 1.78
C VAL A 76 -15.99 -4.68 1.65
N GLY A 77 -14.99 -4.80 2.53
CA GLY A 77 -13.81 -3.96 2.54
C GLY A 77 -12.61 -4.72 2.00
N ALA A 78 -11.76 -4.05 1.22
CA ALA A 78 -10.51 -4.61 0.72
C ALA A 78 -9.34 -3.69 1.08
N ASP A 79 -8.44 -4.21 1.91
CA ASP A 79 -7.21 -3.54 2.32
C ASP A 79 -6.05 -3.98 1.44
N TYR A 80 -5.42 -3.02 0.77
CA TYR A 80 -4.23 -3.25 -0.04
C TYR A 80 -2.98 -2.94 0.77
N TYR A 81 -2.06 -3.90 0.84
CA TYR A 81 -0.81 -3.72 1.58
C TYR A 81 0.34 -4.50 0.97
N GLY A 82 1.55 -4.20 1.41
CA GLY A 82 2.75 -4.94 1.02
C GLY A 82 3.69 -5.10 2.19
N LYS A 83 4.57 -6.10 2.09
CA LYS A 83 5.69 -6.23 3.03
C LYS A 83 6.62 -5.03 2.84
N ALA A 84 6.93 -4.32 3.91
CA ALA A 84 7.84 -3.19 3.84
C ALA A 84 9.24 -3.62 3.40
N ARG A 85 9.89 -2.78 2.59
CA ARG A 85 11.30 -2.91 2.21
C ARG A 85 12.22 -2.57 3.38
N SER A 86 11.79 -1.70 4.29
CA SER A 86 12.46 -1.43 5.56
C SER A 86 11.45 -1.33 6.70
N GLY A 87 11.81 -1.87 7.87
CA GLY A 87 10.93 -1.94 9.04
C GLY A 87 9.98 -3.13 9.01
N ASP A 88 9.24 -3.31 10.11
CA ASP A 88 8.41 -4.51 10.32
C ASP A 88 6.93 -4.28 10.01
N ALA A 89 6.47 -3.02 10.00
CA ALA A 89 5.06 -2.69 9.74
C ALA A 89 4.71 -2.85 8.25
N PRO A 90 3.57 -3.45 7.89
CA PRO A 90 3.10 -3.48 6.51
C PRO A 90 2.88 -2.07 5.93
N VAL A 91 3.19 -1.91 4.65
CA VAL A 91 2.92 -0.66 3.92
C VAL A 91 1.48 -0.69 3.45
N SER A 92 0.65 0.25 3.92
CA SER A 92 -0.70 0.45 3.38
C SER A 92 -0.62 1.11 2.00
N LEU A 93 -1.32 0.50 1.04
CA LEU A 93 -1.33 0.89 -0.37
C LEU A 93 -2.69 1.45 -0.82
N GLY A 94 -3.72 1.27 -0.01
CA GLY A 94 -5.07 1.74 -0.30
C GLY A 94 -6.13 0.90 0.40
N HIS A 95 -7.36 1.33 0.26
CA HIS A 95 -8.53 0.64 0.76
C HIS A 95 -9.72 0.94 -0.18
N GLU A 96 -10.60 -0.05 -0.38
CA GLU A 96 -11.90 0.18 -1.00
C GLU A 96 -13.03 -0.54 -0.27
N ASP A 97 -14.19 0.09 -0.24
CA ASP A 97 -15.41 -0.45 0.36
C ASP A 97 -16.50 -0.62 -0.68
N ARG A 98 -17.30 -1.68 -0.53
CA ARG A 98 -18.50 -1.89 -1.32
C ARG A 98 -19.64 -2.42 -0.48
N GLN A 99 -20.73 -1.67 -0.44
CA GLN A 99 -21.98 -2.14 0.14
C GLN A 99 -22.70 -3.10 -0.80
N ILE A 100 -23.21 -4.20 -0.23
CA ILE A 100 -24.04 -5.18 -0.92
C ILE A 100 -25.34 -5.40 -0.14
N SER A 101 -26.42 -5.65 -0.88
CA SER A 101 -27.67 -6.12 -0.29
C SER A 101 -27.49 -7.52 0.31
N ALA A 102 -28.38 -7.92 1.20
CA ALA A 102 -28.47 -9.28 1.69
C ALA A 102 -28.59 -10.29 0.52
N GLY A 103 -27.94 -11.44 0.66
CA GLY A 103 -27.98 -12.54 -0.30
C GLY A 103 -26.63 -12.91 -0.92
N ASN A 104 -26.62 -14.05 -1.59
CA ASN A 104 -25.44 -14.52 -2.34
C ASN A 104 -25.17 -13.55 -3.51
N LYS A 105 -23.92 -13.13 -3.66
CA LYS A 105 -23.50 -12.12 -4.64
C LYS A 105 -22.14 -12.45 -5.19
N SER A 106 -21.95 -12.17 -6.48
CA SER A 106 -20.61 -12.01 -7.04
C SER A 106 -20.34 -10.52 -7.17
N VAL A 107 -19.23 -10.04 -6.61
CA VAL A 107 -18.80 -8.65 -6.70
C VAL A 107 -17.45 -8.55 -7.39
N THR A 108 -17.29 -7.53 -8.21
CA THR A 108 -15.99 -7.14 -8.75
C THR A 108 -15.48 -5.95 -7.96
N LEU A 109 -14.35 -6.12 -7.29
CA LEU A 109 -13.61 -5.05 -6.63
C LEU A 109 -12.66 -4.41 -7.64
N ALA A 110 -12.40 -3.11 -7.51
CA ALA A 110 -11.64 -2.38 -8.52
C ALA A 110 -10.14 -2.65 -8.43
N GLY A 111 -9.64 -3.15 -7.29
CA GLY A 111 -8.24 -3.47 -7.12
C GLY A 111 -7.35 -2.24 -7.14
N ARG A 112 -7.83 -1.11 -6.58
CA ARG A 112 -7.13 0.18 -6.68
C ARG A 112 -6.11 0.35 -5.57
N PHE A 113 -4.84 0.39 -5.95
CA PHE A 113 -3.73 0.60 -5.03
C PHE A 113 -2.68 1.54 -5.60
N ASP A 114 -1.83 2.09 -4.74
CA ASP A 114 -0.75 2.98 -5.13
C ASP A 114 0.49 2.22 -5.62
N ALA A 115 0.59 2.01 -6.93
CA ALA A 115 1.73 1.34 -7.58
C ALA A 115 3.05 2.11 -7.45
N GLY A 116 2.99 3.44 -7.30
CA GLY A 116 4.18 4.25 -7.03
C GLY A 116 4.77 3.88 -5.67
N ARG A 117 3.91 3.76 -4.65
CA ARG A 117 4.31 3.33 -3.31
C ARG A 117 4.81 1.89 -3.30
N VAL A 118 4.18 0.98 -4.05
CA VAL A 118 4.70 -0.39 -4.23
C VAL A 118 6.15 -0.39 -4.72
N ALA A 119 6.46 0.35 -5.79
CA ALA A 119 7.81 0.37 -6.35
C ALA A 119 8.89 0.87 -5.38
N ARG A 120 8.54 1.83 -4.51
CA ARG A 120 9.49 2.47 -3.57
C ARG A 120 9.62 1.73 -2.24
N GLU A 121 8.52 1.27 -1.69
CA GLU A 121 8.40 0.93 -0.26
C GLU A 121 8.09 -0.55 -0.03
N VAL A 122 7.62 -1.29 -1.04
CA VAL A 122 7.25 -2.70 -0.91
C VAL A 122 8.37 -3.63 -1.40
N ASN A 123 8.51 -4.76 -0.71
CA ASN A 123 9.37 -5.88 -1.10
C ASN A 123 8.48 -7.08 -1.52
N GLY A 124 8.56 -7.44 -2.80
CA GLY A 124 7.70 -8.48 -3.40
C GLY A 124 6.39 -7.92 -3.94
N ASP A 125 5.42 -8.81 -4.18
CA ASP A 125 4.11 -8.45 -4.71
C ASP A 125 3.22 -7.80 -3.63
N PRO A 126 2.39 -6.81 -4.01
CA PRO A 126 1.35 -6.32 -3.11
C PRO A 126 0.34 -7.44 -2.82
N ARG A 127 -0.40 -7.29 -1.72
CA ARG A 127 -1.42 -8.23 -1.25
C ARG A 127 -2.72 -7.48 -1.03
N VAL A 128 -3.81 -8.23 -1.07
CA VAL A 128 -5.13 -7.76 -0.68
C VAL A 128 -5.67 -8.66 0.42
N LYS A 129 -6.24 -8.04 1.45
CA LYS A 129 -7.08 -8.73 2.43
C LYS A 129 -8.48 -8.17 2.32
N VAL A 130 -9.44 -9.05 2.07
CA VAL A 130 -10.85 -8.73 1.93
C VAL A 130 -11.62 -9.29 3.11
N SER A 131 -12.44 -8.44 3.71
CA SER A 131 -13.33 -8.78 4.81
C SER A 131 -14.75 -8.28 4.52
N ALA A 132 -15.74 -8.82 5.23
CA ALA A 132 -17.10 -8.35 5.16
C ALA A 132 -17.67 -8.17 6.57
N ALA A 133 -18.44 -7.09 6.78
CA ALA A 133 -19.06 -6.77 8.06
C ALA A 133 -20.40 -6.05 7.85
N VAL A 134 -21.24 -6.04 8.89
CA VAL A 134 -22.49 -5.26 8.88
C VAL A 134 -22.15 -3.79 9.06
N SER A 135 -22.73 -2.95 8.20
CA SER A 135 -22.40 -1.52 8.11
C SER A 135 -22.99 -0.68 9.24
N ASP A 136 -24.08 -1.16 9.84
CA ASP A 136 -24.94 -0.38 10.73
C ASP A 136 -24.70 -0.75 12.20
N ALA A 137 -24.45 0.27 13.02
CA ALA A 137 -24.30 0.08 14.46
C ALA A 137 -25.60 -0.44 15.08
N GLY A 138 -25.53 -1.56 15.80
CA GLY A 138 -26.69 -2.25 16.35
C GLY A 138 -27.39 -3.22 15.38
N GLY A 139 -26.81 -3.44 14.20
CA GLY A 139 -27.23 -4.51 13.29
C GLY A 139 -26.87 -5.92 13.82
N PRO A 140 -27.28 -6.98 13.09
CA PRO A 140 -27.00 -8.36 13.50
C PRO A 140 -25.50 -8.64 13.60
N VAL A 141 -25.12 -9.49 14.55
CA VAL A 141 -23.72 -9.91 14.72
C VAL A 141 -23.43 -11.05 13.76
N VAL A 142 -22.68 -10.74 12.71
CA VAL A 142 -22.34 -11.67 11.62
C VAL A 142 -20.84 -11.94 11.64
N TYR A 143 -20.46 -13.21 11.54
CA TYR A 143 -19.10 -13.61 11.21
C TYR A 143 -18.98 -13.81 9.72
N CYS A 144 -17.94 -13.24 9.12
CA CYS A 144 -17.59 -13.50 7.73
C CYS A 144 -16.13 -13.96 7.67
N THR A 145 -15.84 -14.97 6.84
CA THR A 145 -14.46 -15.38 6.57
C THR A 145 -13.71 -14.26 5.85
N GLU A 146 -12.40 -14.16 6.09
CA GLU A 146 -11.53 -13.28 5.33
C GLU A 146 -10.95 -14.00 4.09
N PHE A 147 -10.69 -13.25 3.04
CA PHE A 147 -9.96 -13.70 1.86
C PHE A 147 -8.66 -12.90 1.76
N GLU A 148 -7.51 -13.57 1.59
CA GLU A 148 -6.22 -12.89 1.49
C GLU A 148 -5.36 -13.51 0.40
N GLU A 149 -4.88 -12.68 -0.54
CA GLU A 149 -4.14 -13.16 -1.71
C GLU A 149 -3.09 -12.15 -2.19
N SER A 150 -2.09 -12.65 -2.88
CA SER A 150 -1.11 -11.86 -3.63
C SER A 150 -1.73 -11.25 -4.89
N LEU A 151 -1.46 -9.97 -5.12
CA LEU A 151 -1.85 -9.24 -6.34
C LEU A 151 -0.67 -9.23 -7.31
N ALA A 152 -0.44 -10.38 -7.95
CA ALA A 152 0.46 -10.42 -9.09
C ALA A 152 -0.15 -9.60 -10.24
N ILE A 153 0.61 -8.67 -10.82
CA ILE A 153 0.15 -7.69 -11.82
C ILE A 153 -0.47 -8.36 -13.08
N ALA A 154 -0.27 -9.66 -13.28
CA ALA A 154 -0.68 -10.41 -14.47
C ALA A 154 -1.88 -11.37 -14.28
N VAL A 155 -2.52 -11.44 -13.10
CA VAL A 155 -3.52 -12.49 -12.81
C VAL A 155 -4.86 -11.91 -12.34
N GLU A 156 -5.96 -12.42 -12.89
CA GLU A 156 -7.29 -12.23 -12.30
C GLU A 156 -7.39 -13.04 -11.00
N THR A 157 -7.51 -12.36 -9.88
CA THR A 157 -7.69 -13.01 -8.58
C THR A 157 -9.17 -13.35 -8.37
N GLY A 158 -9.43 -14.55 -7.86
CA GLY A 158 -10.77 -15.00 -7.48
C GLY A 158 -10.78 -15.34 -5.99
N GLY A 159 -11.88 -15.08 -5.29
CA GLY A 159 -12.00 -15.43 -3.88
C GLY A 159 -13.42 -15.70 -3.42
N PHE A 160 -13.53 -16.28 -2.22
CA PHE A 160 -14.81 -16.59 -1.58
C PHE A 160 -14.87 -15.98 -0.18
N ILE A 161 -16.01 -15.40 0.18
CA ILE A 161 -16.34 -15.06 1.56
C ILE A 161 -17.62 -15.78 1.96
N HIS A 162 -17.60 -16.44 3.12
CA HIS A 162 -18.77 -17.04 3.73
C HIS A 162 -19.18 -16.24 4.96
N CYS A 163 -20.45 -15.88 5.07
CA CYS A 163 -21.01 -15.16 6.20
C CYS A 163 -22.09 -15.97 6.92
N GLU A 164 -21.97 -16.06 8.25
CA GLU A 164 -22.87 -16.76 9.15
C GLU A 164 -23.24 -15.89 10.38
N LEU A 165 -24.38 -16.18 10.99
CA LEU A 165 -24.90 -15.42 12.12
C LEU A 165 -24.27 -15.96 13.41
N LEU A 166 -23.68 -15.09 14.24
CA LEU A 166 -23.06 -15.50 15.50
C LEU A 166 -24.05 -15.54 16.68
N SER A 167 -25.12 -14.74 16.62
CA SER A 167 -26.18 -14.72 17.63
C SER A 167 -27.49 -14.23 17.02
N GLU A 168 -28.60 -14.86 17.40
CA GLU A 168 -29.98 -14.40 17.10
C GLU A 168 -30.42 -13.24 18.00
#